data_AF-D1W5U3-F1
#
_entry.id   AF-D1W5U3-F1
#
_cell.length_a   1.000
_cell.length_b   1.000
_cell.length_c   1.000
_cell.angle_alpha   90.00
_cell.angle_beta   90.00
_cell.angle_gamma   90.00
#
_symmetry.space_group_name_H-M   'P 1'
#
loop_
_entity.id
_entity.type
_entity.pdbx_description
1 polymer ?
#
loop_
_entity_poly.entity_id
_entity_poly.type
_entity_poly.pdbx_seq_one_letter_code
_entity_poly.pdbx_strand_id
1 'polypeptide(L)' 'MNGKQLKNSILQWAIQGKLVPQDPHDEPASVLLEKIRQEKERLIKEKKIKRDKNASIIYRGDD' A
#
# COMPACT_ATOMS: atom_id res chain seq x y z
N MET A 1 5.62 30.27 15.77
CA MET A 1 5.33 29.47 14.55
C MET A 1 4.75 30.39 13.50
N ASN A 2 5.33 30.43 12.30
CA ASN A 2 4.82 31.24 11.19
C ASN A 2 3.62 30.52 10.55
N GLY A 3 2.53 31.23 10.20
CA GLY A 3 1.33 30.64 9.58
C GLY A 3 1.61 29.85 8.29
N LYS A 4 2.70 30.18 7.57
CA LYS A 4 3.17 29.40 6.42
C LYS A 4 3.71 28.02 6.80
N GLN A 5 4.40 27.90 7.93
CA GLN A 5 4.93 26.62 8.41
C GLN A 5 3.80 25.66 8.80
N LEU A 6 2.76 26.16 9.45
CA LEU A 6 1.58 25.36 9.81
C LEU A 6 0.87 24.77 8.58
N LYS A 7 0.66 25.59 7.54
CA LYS A 7 0.04 25.14 6.28
C LYS A 7 0.87 24.04 5.62
N ASN A 8 2.19 24.18 5.61
CA ASN A 8 3.09 23.18 5.04
C ASN A 8 3.03 21.86 5.84
N SER A 9 3.00 21.92 7.18
CA SER A 9 2.89 20.73 8.03
C SER A 9 1.58 19.99 7.83
N ILE A 10 0.46 20.72 7.71
CA ILE A 10 -0.86 20.11 7.45
C ILE A 10 -0.88 19.43 6.08
N LEU A 11 -0.33 20.08 5.05
CA LEU A 11 -0.22 19.49 3.71
C LEU A 11 0.61 18.20 3.74
N GLN A 12 1.75 18.22 4.46
CA GLN A 12 2.60 17.04 4.61
C GLN A 12 1.85 15.88 5.29
N TRP A 13 1.10 16.16 6.36
CA TRP A 13 0.30 15.15 7.03
C TRP A 13 -0.85 14.63 6.17
N ALA A 14 -1.45 15.48 5.33
CA ALA A 14 -2.46 15.07 4.37
C ALA A 14 -1.89 14.06 3.37
N ILE A 15 -0.70 14.35 2.81
CA ILE A 15 -0.01 13.47 1.87
C ILE A 15 0.36 12.13 2.54
N GLN A 16 0.77 12.17 3.80
CA GLN A 16 1.09 10.97 4.59
C GLN A 16 -0.15 10.20 5.09
N GLY A 17 -1.37 10.69 4.85
CA GLY A 17 -2.61 10.07 5.33
C GLY A 17 -2.85 10.20 6.84
N LYS A 18 -2.07 11.04 7.54
CA LYS A 18 -2.09 11.18 9.01
C LYS A 18 -3.19 12.09 9.57
N LEU A 19 -4.01 12.70 8.70
CA LEU A 19 -5.08 13.60 9.13
C LEU A 19 -6.30 12.88 9.70
N VAL A 20 -6.35 11.56 9.58
CA VAL A 20 -7.42 10.70 10.10
C VAL A 20 -6.79 9.67 11.04
N PRO A 21 -7.44 9.32 12.18
CA PRO A 21 -6.97 8.26 13.06
C PRO A 21 -6.71 6.98 12.27
N GLN A 22 -5.54 6.39 12.48
CA GLN A 22 -5.18 5.10 11.91
C GLN A 22 -5.65 4.00 12.85
N ASP A 23 -6.24 2.93 12.31
CA ASP A 23 -6.56 1.75 13.12
C ASP A 23 -5.33 0.84 13.19
N PRO A 24 -4.75 0.60 14.38
CA PRO A 24 -3.63 -0.33 14.52
C PRO A 24 -3.99 -1.79 14.19
N HIS A 25 -5.28 -2.11 14.06
CA HIS A 25 -5.79 -3.42 13.67
C HIS A 25 -6.11 -3.54 12.19
N ASP A 26 -5.86 -2.49 11.39
CA ASP A 26 -6.04 -2.55 9.94
C ASP A 26 -5.20 -3.69 9.33
N GLU A 27 -5.79 -4.38 8.35
CA GLU A 27 -5.14 -5.48 7.66
C GLU A 27 -3.86 -4.97 6.97
N PRO A 28 -2.67 -5.54 7.26
CA PRO A 28 -1.45 -5.09 6.62
C PRO A 28 -1.48 -5.44 5.13
N ALA A 29 -0.86 -4.59 4.31
CA ALA A 29 -0.80 -4.79 2.85
C ALA A 29 -0.24 -6.16 2.42
N SER A 30 0.52 -6.85 3.29
CA SER A 30 1.01 -8.21 3.07
C SER A 30 -0.11 -9.23 2.91
N VAL A 31 -1.22 -9.08 3.63
CA VAL A 31 -2.36 -10.01 3.55
C VAL A 31 -3.09 -9.84 2.22
N LEU A 32 -3.33 -8.60 1.78
CA LEU A 32 -3.88 -8.32 0.46
C LEU A 32 -2.97 -8.89 -0.66
N LEU A 33 -1.66 -8.73 -0.52
CA LEU A 33 -0.70 -9.26 -1.48
C LEU A 33 -0.79 -10.79 -1.61
N GLU A 34 -0.98 -11.49 -0.49
CA GLU A 34 -1.16 -12.94 -0.47
C GLU A 34 -2.46 -13.35 -1.18
N LYS A 35 -3.58 -12.66 -0.90
CA LYS A 35 -4.86 -12.88 -1.61
C LYS A 35 -4.71 -12.69 -3.12
N ILE A 36 -3.99 -11.65 -3.55
CA ILE A 36 -3.72 -11.38 -4.97
C ILE A 36 -2.89 -12.50 -5.61
N ARG A 37 -1.87 -13.03 -4.90
CA ARG A 37 -1.04 -14.13 -5.41
C ARG A 37 -1.85 -15.40 -5.62
N GLN A 38 -2.68 -15.75 -4.65
CA GLN A 38 -3.57 -16.93 -4.73
C GLN A 38 -4.55 -16.80 -5.90
N GLU A 39 -5.17 -15.63 -6.06
CA GLU A 39 -6.11 -15.37 -7.16
C GLU A 39 -5.40 -15.39 -8.52
N LYS A 40 -4.19 -14.83 -8.62
CA LYS A 40 -3.39 -14.92 -9.85
C LYS A 40 -3.08 -16.37 -10.21
N GLU A 41 -2.67 -17.20 -9.26
CA GLU A 41 -2.41 -18.63 -9.52
C GLU A 41 -3.67 -19.37 -10.00
N ARG A 42 -4.84 -19.06 -9.43
CA ARG A 42 -6.13 -19.58 -9.91
C ARG A 42 -6.38 -19.18 -11.37
N LEU A 43 -6.22 -17.90 -11.71
CA LEU A 43 -6.44 -17.39 -13.07
C LEU A 43 -5.42 -17.92 -14.08
N ILE A 44 -4.17 -18.17 -13.68
CA ILE A 44 -3.15 -18.82 -14.49
C ILE A 44 -3.56 -20.26 -14.80
N LYS A 45 -4.04 -21.01 -13.79
CA LYS A 45 -4.56 -22.38 -13.98
C LYS A 45 -5.76 -22.42 -14.92
N GLU A 46 -6.64 -21.42 -14.82
CA GLU A 46 -7.78 -21.21 -15.73
C GLU A 46 -7.37 -20.67 -17.12
N LYS A 47 -6.07 -20.42 -17.36
CA LYS A 47 -5.50 -19.86 -18.60
C LYS A 47 -6.07 -18.48 -19.00
N LYS A 48 -6.62 -17.73 -18.04
CA LYS A 48 -7.15 -16.38 -18.25
C LYS A 48 -6.05 -15.32 -18.29
N ILE A 49 -4.96 -15.54 -17.56
CA ILE A 49 -3.80 -14.64 -17.52
C ILE A 49 -2.50 -15.43 -17.69
N LYS A 50 -1.44 -14.77 -18.16
CA LYS A 50 -0.08 -15.33 -18.19
C LYS A 50 0.61 -15.07 -16.85
N ARG A 51 1.55 -15.92 -16.48
CA ARG A 51 2.37 -15.71 -15.28
C ARG A 51 3.29 -14.51 -15.46
N ASP A 52 3.27 -13.60 -14.50
CA ASP A 52 4.15 -12.42 -14.47
C ASP A 52 5.62 -12.84 -14.29
N LYS A 53 6.54 -12.08 -14.89
CA LYS A 53 7.99 -12.31 -14.73
C LYS A 53 8.53 -11.77 -13.39
N ASN A 54 7.88 -10.74 -12.85
CA ASN A 54 8.32 -10.04 -11.64
C ASN A 54 7.28 -10.24 -10.54
N ALA A 55 7.75 -10.56 -9.34
CA ALA A 55 6.87 -10.67 -8.18
C ALA A 55 6.46 -9.27 -7.69
N SER A 56 5.20 -9.12 -7.30
CA SER A 56 4.75 -7.95 -6.56
C SER A 56 5.38 -7.99 -5.15
N ILE A 57 6.16 -6.96 -4.82
CA ILE A 57 6.85 -6.80 -3.53
C ILE A 57 6.37 -5.52 -2.85
N ILE A 58 6.31 -5.53 -1.53
CA ILE A 58 6.07 -4.33 -0.73
C ILE A 58 7.43 -3.65 -0.57
N TYR A 59 7.60 -2.48 -1.17
CA TYR A 59 8.76 -1.65 -0.95
C TYR A 59 8.65 -1.01 0.43
N ARG A 60 9.49 -1.45 1.36
CA ARG A 60 9.79 -0.68 2.57
C ARG A 60 11.03 0.12 2.17
N GLY A 61 10.90 1.43 2.03
CA GLY A 61 12.09 2.26 1.83
C GLY A 61 13.07 1.97 2.96
N ASP A 62 14.35 1.84 2.64
CA ASP A 62 15.39 1.94 3.67
C ASP A 62 15.32 3.39 4.17
N ASP A 63 14.79 3.56 5.38
CA ASP A 63 14.47 4.87 5.99
C ASP A 63 15.65 5.86 5.98
#